data_AF-A0A7L8V5S6-F1
#
_entry.id   AF-A0A7L8V5S6-F1
#
_cell.length_a   1.000
_cell.length_b   1.000
_cell.length_c   1.000
_cell.angle_alpha   90.00
_cell.angle_beta   90.00
_cell.angle_gamma   90.00
#
_symmetry.space_group_name_H-M   'P 1'
#
loop_
_entity.id
_entity.type
_entity.pdbx_description
1 polymer ?
#
loop_
_entity_poly.entity_id
_entity_poly.type
_entity_poly.pdbx_seq_one_letter_code
_entity_poly.pdbx_strand_id
1 'polypeptide(L)'
;MFHFQHRKSFDIDIFITESQLFDFLNPKWYIDETLLFDNSNYRFDGINHHIQLKTKDEIKVDFILNESIIHPPIKNTTLNLTYDLHYESIEDIIAKKIKWRKEDNLTRDIFDLAVAIILDNTILQKLIYTRFISFDDLEKLTLSLDKLDKSNYDLEISKIEPQTKEFTIIAKNAKEIMQKSVREIIIQQNLV
;
A
#
# COMPACT_ATOMS: atom_id res chain seq x y z
N MET A 1 -5.54 -7.12 8.29
CA MET A 1 -6.43 -8.28 8.47
C MET A 1 -6.25 -9.33 7.37
N PHE A 2 -6.29 -8.97 6.09
CA PHE A 2 -6.33 -9.95 4.99
C PHE A 2 -5.00 -10.60 4.60
N HIS A 3 -3.87 -9.96 4.85
CA HIS A 3 -2.54 -10.48 4.51
C HIS A 3 -1.66 -10.71 5.74
N PHE A 4 -0.83 -9.74 6.11
CA PHE A 4 0.25 -9.95 7.10
C PHE A 4 -0.13 -9.68 8.55
N GLN A 5 -1.04 -8.74 8.78
CA GLN A 5 -1.42 -8.27 10.13
C GLN A 5 -0.21 -7.84 10.99
N HIS A 6 0.83 -7.29 10.36
CA HIS A 6 2.10 -6.93 11.00
C HIS A 6 2.07 -5.59 11.74
N ARG A 7 1.08 -4.74 11.45
CA ARG A 7 0.76 -3.48 12.15
C ARG A 7 -0.72 -3.14 12.01
N LYS A 8 -1.20 -2.21 12.83
CA LYS A 8 -2.52 -1.58 12.62
C LYS A 8 -2.49 -0.65 11.39
N SER A 9 -3.62 -0.60 10.69
CA SER A 9 -3.89 0.35 9.61
C SER A 9 -5.25 0.97 9.89
N PHE A 10 -5.34 2.28 9.75
CA PHE A 10 -6.51 3.06 10.17
C PHE A 10 -7.30 3.63 9.00
N ASP A 11 -6.63 3.92 7.88
CA ASP A 11 -7.26 4.42 6.66
C ASP A 11 -7.84 3.28 5.81
N ILE A 12 -8.89 3.58 5.04
CA ILE A 12 -9.50 2.69 4.07
C ILE A 12 -9.31 3.28 2.67
N ASP A 13 -8.58 2.58 1.81
CA ASP A 13 -8.43 2.94 0.40
C ASP A 13 -9.31 2.01 -0.45
N ILE A 14 -10.21 2.60 -1.25
CA ILE A 14 -11.08 1.91 -2.20
C ILE A 14 -10.60 2.25 -3.61
N PHE A 15 -10.10 1.24 -4.32
CA PHE A 15 -9.62 1.41 -5.67
C PHE A 15 -10.73 1.16 -6.69
N ILE A 16 -10.86 2.08 -7.64
CA ILE A 16 -11.82 2.01 -8.74
C ILE A 16 -11.03 1.90 -10.04
N THR A 17 -11.38 0.97 -10.91
CA THR A 17 -10.66 0.72 -12.16
C THR A 17 -11.19 1.54 -13.35
N GLU A 18 -12.36 2.17 -13.20
CA GLU A 18 -13.03 2.92 -14.26
C GLU A 18 -13.27 4.37 -13.84
N SER A 19 -12.62 5.30 -14.54
CA SER A 19 -12.75 6.75 -14.31
C SER A 19 -14.19 7.25 -14.40
N GLN A 20 -14.98 6.70 -15.32
CA GLN A 20 -16.38 7.08 -15.53
C GLN A 20 -17.27 6.87 -14.29
N LEU A 21 -16.87 6.00 -13.36
CA LEU A 21 -17.63 5.75 -12.13
C LEU A 21 -17.50 6.88 -11.10
N PHE A 22 -16.48 7.74 -11.18
CA PHE A 22 -16.31 8.84 -10.22
C PHE A 22 -17.43 9.87 -10.27
N ASP A 23 -17.98 10.10 -11.47
CA ASP A 23 -19.16 10.94 -11.68
C ASP A 23 -20.45 10.31 -11.16
N PHE A 24 -20.43 9.09 -10.60
CA PHE A 24 -21.55 8.48 -9.88
C PHE A 24 -21.30 8.39 -8.37
N LEU A 25 -20.09 8.74 -7.93
CA LEU A 25 -19.66 8.66 -6.53
C LEU A 25 -19.47 10.01 -5.84
N ASN A 26 -19.77 11.13 -6.50
CA ASN A 26 -19.73 12.46 -5.89
C ASN A 26 -20.54 12.46 -4.57
N PRO A 27 -19.90 12.76 -3.43
CA PRO A 27 -20.54 12.69 -2.13
C PRO A 27 -21.78 13.56 -2.01
N LYS A 28 -21.89 14.65 -2.80
CA LYS A 28 -23.06 15.54 -2.80
C LYS A 28 -24.40 14.82 -3.00
N TRP A 29 -24.42 13.65 -3.62
CA TRP A 29 -25.66 12.90 -3.85
C TRP A 29 -26.16 12.12 -2.64
N TYR A 30 -25.31 11.83 -1.65
CA TYR A 30 -25.66 10.93 -0.55
C TYR A 30 -25.14 11.39 0.83
N ILE A 31 -24.25 12.38 0.89
CA ILE A 31 -23.52 12.72 2.12
C ILE A 31 -24.43 13.26 3.23
N ASP A 32 -25.53 13.93 2.88
CA ASP A 32 -26.49 14.43 3.87
C ASP A 32 -27.44 13.35 4.39
N GLU A 33 -27.58 12.23 3.66
CA GLU A 33 -28.49 11.13 4.00
C GLU A 33 -27.80 10.03 4.83
N THR A 34 -26.46 10.01 4.85
CA THR A 34 -25.68 8.99 5.57
C THR A 34 -25.48 9.35 7.04
N LEU A 35 -25.65 8.35 7.90
CA LEU A 35 -25.35 8.47 9.33
C LEU A 35 -23.88 8.17 9.66
N LEU A 36 -23.11 7.59 8.71
CA LEU A 36 -21.78 7.05 8.94
C LEU A 36 -20.65 8.06 8.67
N PHE A 37 -20.84 8.94 7.69
CA PHE A 37 -19.83 9.91 7.26
C PHE A 37 -20.04 11.29 7.91
N ASP A 38 -18.94 12.01 8.07
CA ASP A 38 -18.93 13.43 8.41
C ASP A 38 -19.34 14.23 7.16
N ASN A 39 -20.52 14.84 7.21
CA ASN A 39 -21.07 15.60 6.09
C ASN A 39 -20.43 16.99 5.92
N SER A 40 -19.64 17.43 6.89
CA SER A 40 -18.90 18.69 6.83
C SER A 40 -17.47 18.51 6.27
N ASN A 41 -16.99 17.28 6.18
CA ASN A 41 -15.59 16.98 5.86
C ASN A 41 -15.47 15.91 4.78
N TYR A 42 -15.71 16.31 3.53
CA TYR A 42 -15.44 15.52 2.34
C TYR A 42 -14.78 16.37 1.25
N ARG A 43 -14.02 15.71 0.37
CA ARG A 43 -13.44 16.31 -0.83
C ARG A 43 -13.80 15.46 -2.05
N PHE A 44 -14.15 16.13 -3.13
CA PHE A 44 -14.33 15.53 -4.45
C PHE A 44 -13.45 16.26 -5.45
N ASP A 45 -12.54 15.53 -6.08
CA ASP A 45 -11.68 16.00 -7.16
C ASP A 45 -11.90 15.10 -8.38
N GLY A 46 -12.90 15.47 -9.20
CA GLY A 46 -13.27 14.70 -10.38
C GLY A 46 -12.18 14.66 -11.45
N ILE A 47 -11.31 15.68 -11.52
CA ILE A 47 -10.21 15.75 -12.50
C ILE A 47 -9.14 14.70 -12.17
N ASN A 48 -8.79 14.61 -10.88
CA ASN A 48 -7.79 13.66 -10.40
C ASN A 48 -8.38 12.30 -9.99
N HIS A 49 -9.69 12.11 -10.20
CA HIS A 49 -10.42 10.89 -9.81
C HIS A 49 -10.11 10.47 -8.37
N HIS A 50 -10.31 11.42 -7.45
CA HIS A 50 -10.08 11.23 -6.03
C HIS A 50 -11.27 11.74 -5.22
N ILE A 51 -11.81 10.87 -4.37
CA ILE A 51 -12.83 11.21 -3.38
C ILE A 51 -12.26 10.91 -2.02
N GLN A 52 -12.37 11.86 -1.11
CA GLN A 52 -11.98 11.68 0.27
C GLN A 52 -13.19 11.91 1.15
N LEU A 53 -13.50 10.91 1.95
CA LEU A 53 -14.51 10.95 2.99
C LEU A 53 -13.85 10.75 4.34
N LYS A 54 -14.56 11.16 5.39
CA LYS A 54 -14.20 10.87 6.77
C LYS A 54 -15.41 10.31 7.49
N THR A 55 -15.26 9.21 8.21
CA THR A 55 -16.33 8.71 9.08
C THR A 55 -16.48 9.60 10.31
N LYS A 56 -17.61 9.51 11.00
CA LYS A 56 -17.79 10.19 12.30
C LYS A 56 -16.84 9.70 13.40
N ASP A 57 -16.26 8.51 13.21
CA ASP A 57 -15.23 7.93 14.06
C ASP A 57 -13.81 8.31 13.60
N GLU A 58 -13.68 9.35 12.79
CA GLU A 58 -12.42 9.91 12.31
C GLU A 58 -11.61 8.97 11.39
N ILE A 59 -12.24 7.94 10.81
CA ILE A 59 -11.61 7.04 9.84
C ILE A 59 -11.63 7.71 8.47
N LYS A 60 -10.47 7.85 7.87
CA LYS A 60 -10.33 8.37 6.52
C LYS A 60 -10.64 7.28 5.49
N VAL A 61 -11.48 7.62 4.51
CA VAL A 61 -11.82 6.73 3.38
C VAL A 61 -11.51 7.44 2.07
N ASP A 62 -10.54 6.94 1.31
CA ASP A 62 -10.19 7.47 -0.01
C ASP A 62 -10.72 6.55 -1.11
N PHE A 63 -11.42 7.09 -2.10
CA PHE A 63 -11.67 6.43 -3.38
C PHE A 63 -10.68 6.95 -4.41
N ILE A 64 -9.92 6.05 -5.03
CA ILE A 64 -8.79 6.41 -5.88
C ILE A 64 -8.86 5.60 -7.17
N LEU A 65 -8.66 6.26 -8.31
CA LEU A 65 -8.55 5.58 -9.59
C LEU A 65 -7.27 4.74 -9.63
N ASN A 66 -7.41 3.46 -9.96
CA ASN A 66 -6.30 2.55 -10.24
C ASN A 66 -6.63 1.69 -11.46
N GLU A 67 -6.22 2.15 -12.65
CA GLU A 67 -6.53 1.50 -13.93
C GLU A 67 -5.66 0.26 -14.19
N SER A 68 -4.60 0.04 -13.40
CA SER A 68 -3.65 -1.05 -13.57
C SER A 68 -3.63 -1.97 -12.36
N ILE A 69 -3.96 -3.24 -12.59
CA ILE A 69 -3.86 -4.32 -11.60
C ILE A 69 -3.07 -5.48 -12.19
N ILE A 70 -2.30 -6.16 -11.35
CA ILE A 70 -1.55 -7.37 -11.67
C ILE A 70 -2.48 -8.58 -11.60
N HIS A 71 -3.32 -8.63 -10.56
CA HIS A 71 -4.26 -9.73 -10.33
C HIS A 71 -5.69 -9.21 -10.14
N PRO A 72 -6.71 -9.98 -10.56
CA PRO A 72 -8.09 -9.68 -10.19
C PRO A 72 -8.27 -9.58 -8.66
N PRO A 73 -9.11 -8.67 -8.14
CA PRO A 73 -9.37 -8.57 -6.71
C PRO A 73 -9.85 -9.89 -6.10
N ILE A 74 -9.36 -10.19 -4.90
CA ILE A 74 -9.65 -11.42 -4.18
C ILE A 74 -10.97 -11.25 -3.42
N LYS A 75 -11.94 -12.15 -3.65
CA LYS A 75 -13.19 -12.16 -2.90
C LYS A 75 -12.96 -12.55 -1.43
N ASN A 76 -13.45 -11.74 -0.50
CA ASN A 76 -13.37 -12.02 0.93
C ASN A 76 -14.20 -13.27 1.29
N THR A 77 -13.54 -14.22 1.95
CA THR A 77 -14.16 -15.41 2.56
C THR A 77 -13.97 -15.45 4.08
N THR A 78 -13.28 -14.47 4.65
CA THR A 78 -12.89 -14.44 6.07
C THR A 78 -13.95 -13.78 6.94
N LEU A 79 -14.54 -12.68 6.46
CA LEU A 79 -15.63 -11.99 7.16
C LEU A 79 -16.99 -12.41 6.61
N ASN A 80 -17.94 -12.68 7.50
CA ASN A 80 -19.34 -12.87 7.13
C ASN A 80 -20.01 -11.50 6.97
N LEU A 81 -20.17 -11.06 5.72
CA LEU A 81 -20.71 -9.75 5.37
C LEU A 81 -21.99 -9.92 4.53
N THR A 82 -22.87 -8.92 4.60
CA THR A 82 -24.09 -8.88 3.77
C THR A 82 -23.85 -8.42 2.33
N TYR A 83 -22.61 -8.07 2.00
CA TYR A 83 -22.19 -7.60 0.69
C TYR A 83 -20.88 -8.25 0.27
N ASP A 84 -20.61 -8.26 -1.03
CA ASP A 84 -19.37 -8.76 -1.59
C ASP A 84 -18.24 -7.75 -1.33
N LEU A 85 -17.26 -8.17 -0.52
CA LEU A 85 -16.03 -7.42 -0.29
C LEU A 85 -14.90 -8.06 -1.10
N HIS A 86 -14.11 -7.24 -1.79
CA HIS A 86 -12.92 -7.66 -2.51
C HIS A 86 -11.71 -6.87 -2.01
N TYR A 87 -10.53 -7.50 -1.99
CA TYR A 87 -9.28 -6.86 -1.59
C TYR A 87 -8.14 -7.22 -2.56
N GLU A 88 -7.15 -6.35 -2.65
CA GLU A 88 -6.02 -6.51 -3.57
C GLU A 88 -5.07 -7.63 -3.15
N SER A 89 -4.36 -8.20 -4.14
CA SER A 89 -3.25 -9.11 -3.89
C SER A 89 -2.08 -8.40 -3.18
N ILE A 90 -1.16 -9.19 -2.61
CA ILE A 90 0.06 -8.63 -2.01
C ILE A 90 0.90 -7.98 -3.13
N GLU A 91 0.99 -8.63 -4.28
CA GLU A 91 1.71 -8.16 -5.46
C GLU A 91 1.23 -6.75 -5.86
N ASP A 92 -0.08 -6.55 -5.99
CA ASP A 92 -0.69 -5.25 -6.30
C ASP A 92 -0.35 -4.17 -5.27
N ILE A 93 -0.47 -4.50 -3.98
CA ILE A 93 -0.21 -3.56 -2.88
C ILE A 93 1.27 -3.12 -2.87
N ILE A 94 2.18 -4.08 -3.00
CA ILE A 94 3.64 -3.85 -2.96
C ILE A 94 4.10 -3.14 -4.24
N ALA A 95 3.58 -3.53 -5.40
CA ALA A 95 3.94 -2.91 -6.66
C ALA A 95 3.57 -1.42 -6.70
N LYS A 96 2.39 -1.03 -6.19
CA LYS A 96 2.00 0.38 -6.10
C LYS A 96 2.88 1.19 -5.15
N LYS A 97 3.28 0.62 -4.00
CA LYS A 97 4.22 1.27 -3.08
C LYS A 97 5.54 1.58 -3.79
N ILE A 98 6.09 0.62 -4.52
CA ILE A 98 7.35 0.82 -5.26
C ILE A 98 7.12 1.80 -6.42
N LYS A 99 6.11 1.59 -7.26
CA LYS A 99 5.89 2.37 -8.47
C LYS A 99 5.75 3.86 -8.17
N TRP A 100 4.92 4.18 -7.19
CA TRP A 100 4.50 5.55 -6.92
C TRP A 100 5.21 6.20 -5.73
N ARG A 101 5.73 5.41 -4.77
CA ARG A 101 6.25 5.91 -3.49
C ARG A 101 7.68 5.47 -3.18
N LYS A 102 8.41 4.96 -4.17
CA LYS A 102 9.82 4.54 -4.04
C LYS A 102 10.75 5.59 -3.43
N GLU A 103 10.44 6.87 -3.59
CA GLU A 103 11.29 7.96 -3.11
C GLU A 103 10.80 8.61 -1.80
N ASP A 104 9.59 8.29 -1.34
CA ASP A 104 8.93 8.98 -0.22
C ASP A 104 9.51 8.62 1.15
N ASN A 105 10.19 7.47 1.28
CA ASN A 105 10.74 6.95 2.54
C ASN A 105 9.73 6.89 3.70
N LEU A 106 8.45 6.64 3.41
CA LEU A 106 7.46 6.45 4.46
C LEU A 106 7.78 5.19 5.27
N THR A 107 7.96 5.35 6.59
CA THR A 107 8.29 4.26 7.53
C THR A 107 7.37 3.04 7.35
N ARG A 108 6.06 3.27 7.19
CA ARG A 108 5.07 2.19 6.96
C ARG A 108 5.32 1.43 5.66
N ASP A 109 5.75 2.10 4.59
CA ASP A 109 5.97 1.45 3.29
C ASP A 109 7.24 0.61 3.32
N ILE A 110 8.31 1.14 3.91
CA ILE A 110 9.57 0.42 4.13
C ILE A 110 9.30 -0.86 4.93
N PHE A 111 8.52 -0.75 6.01
CA PHE A 111 8.16 -1.90 6.83
C PHE A 111 7.27 -2.91 6.08
N ASP A 112 6.21 -2.45 5.39
CA ASP A 112 5.32 -3.31 4.61
C ASP A 112 6.10 -4.07 3.51
N LEU A 113 7.04 -3.40 2.83
CA LEU A 113 7.91 -3.98 1.82
C LEU A 113 8.86 -5.04 2.39
N ALA A 114 9.51 -4.75 3.52
CA ALA A 114 10.40 -5.71 4.16
C ALA A 114 9.66 -6.97 4.63
N VAL A 115 8.44 -6.83 5.17
CA VAL A 115 7.62 -7.98 5.54
C VAL A 115 7.26 -8.81 4.30
N ALA A 116 6.84 -8.17 3.21
CA ALA A 116 6.52 -8.89 1.98
C ALA A 116 7.71 -9.67 1.41
N ILE A 117 8.91 -9.09 1.43
CA ILE A 117 10.15 -9.75 0.98
C ILE A 117 10.53 -10.94 1.86
N ILE A 118 10.35 -10.82 3.18
CA ILE A 118 10.65 -11.92 4.11
C ILE A 118 9.69 -13.09 3.92
N LEU A 119 8.40 -12.81 3.68
CA LEU A 119 7.39 -13.84 3.49
C LEU A 119 7.42 -14.46 2.09
N ASP A 120 7.84 -13.69 1.08
CA ASP A 120 8.07 -14.15 -0.28
C ASP A 120 9.32 -13.48 -0.87
N ASN A 121 10.45 -14.18 -0.83
CA ASN A 121 11.72 -13.68 -1.34
C ASN A 121 11.76 -13.51 -2.87
N THR A 122 10.75 -14.05 -3.59
CA THR A 122 10.62 -13.91 -5.05
C THR A 122 9.70 -12.75 -5.45
N ILE A 123 9.05 -12.07 -4.50
CA ILE A 123 8.01 -11.09 -4.81
C ILE A 123 8.49 -10.00 -5.76
N LEU A 124 9.67 -9.42 -5.53
CA LEU A 124 10.21 -8.37 -6.39
C LEU A 124 10.49 -8.87 -7.81
N GLN A 125 10.94 -10.12 -7.98
CA GLN A 125 11.14 -10.73 -9.29
C GLN A 125 9.81 -10.90 -10.04
N LYS A 126 8.77 -11.37 -9.33
CA LYS A 126 7.41 -11.48 -9.89
C LYS A 126 6.92 -10.12 -10.38
N LEU A 127 7.15 -9.06 -9.62
CA LEU A 127 6.72 -7.71 -9.98
C LEU A 127 7.46 -7.11 -11.18
N ILE A 128 8.75 -7.45 -11.35
CA ILE A 128 9.49 -7.10 -12.58
C ILE A 128 8.97 -7.90 -13.77
N TYR A 129 8.72 -9.20 -13.58
CA TYR A 129 8.22 -10.07 -14.64
C TYR A 129 6.85 -9.62 -15.17
N THR A 130 5.97 -9.15 -14.30
CA THR A 130 4.68 -8.56 -14.69
C THR A 130 4.82 -7.18 -15.33
N ARG A 131 6.02 -6.60 -15.35
CA ARG A 131 6.37 -5.26 -15.85
C ARG A 131 5.68 -4.11 -15.13
N PHE A 132 5.08 -4.37 -13.96
CA PHE A 132 4.44 -3.32 -13.18
C PHE A 132 5.48 -2.36 -12.59
N ILE A 133 6.61 -2.93 -12.14
CA ILE A 133 7.80 -2.18 -11.71
C ILE A 133 8.97 -2.51 -12.65
N SER A 134 9.93 -1.60 -12.70
CA SER A 134 11.17 -1.74 -13.47
C SER A 134 12.40 -1.85 -12.57
N PHE A 135 13.54 -2.18 -13.15
CA PHE A 135 14.82 -2.11 -12.44
C PHE A 135 15.17 -0.68 -12.00
N ASP A 136 14.81 0.35 -12.79
CA ASP A 136 14.95 1.77 -12.41
C ASP A 136 14.11 2.12 -11.18
N ASP A 137 12.90 1.55 -11.06
CA ASP A 137 12.08 1.74 -9.87
C ASP A 137 12.77 1.16 -8.61
N LEU A 138 13.44 0.01 -8.71
CA LEU A 138 14.19 -0.61 -7.61
C LEU A 138 15.49 0.12 -7.29
N GLU A 139 16.17 0.65 -8.29
CA GLU A 139 17.38 1.48 -8.11
C GLU A 139 17.03 2.76 -7.35
N LYS A 140 16.00 3.49 -7.78
CA LYS A 140 15.50 4.69 -7.10
C LYS A 140 15.05 4.40 -5.67
N LEU A 141 14.35 3.29 -5.44
CA LEU A 141 13.98 2.85 -4.09
C LEU A 141 15.22 2.67 -3.21
N THR A 142 16.26 1.99 -3.73
CA THR A 142 17.51 1.74 -3.00
C THR A 142 18.25 3.04 -2.69
N LEU A 143 18.36 3.93 -3.67
CA LEU A 143 19.00 5.25 -3.51
C LEU A 143 18.25 6.13 -2.50
N SER A 144 16.92 6.04 -2.44
CA SER A 144 16.15 6.77 -1.43
C SER A 144 16.37 6.20 -0.03
N LEU A 145 16.41 4.86 0.12
CA LEU A 145 16.72 4.20 1.39
C LEU A 145 18.11 4.55 1.93
N ASP A 146 19.08 4.83 1.05
CA ASP A 146 20.40 5.30 1.48
C ASP A 146 20.35 6.66 2.20
N LYS A 147 19.36 7.49 1.88
CA LYS A 147 19.12 8.80 2.48
C LYS A 147 18.17 8.77 3.69
N LEU A 148 17.72 7.58 4.10
CA LEU A 148 16.78 7.42 5.21
C LEU A 148 17.36 7.95 6.53
N ASP A 149 16.65 8.88 7.17
CA ASP A 149 16.93 9.29 8.55
C ASP A 149 16.56 8.15 9.50
N LYS A 150 17.57 7.43 9.97
CA LYS A 150 17.41 6.28 10.86
C LYS A 150 16.78 6.64 12.21
N SER A 151 17.11 7.81 12.76
CA SER A 151 16.58 8.24 14.05
C SER A 151 15.08 8.49 13.96
N ASN A 152 14.66 9.22 12.93
CA ASN A 152 13.25 9.46 12.66
C ASN A 152 12.50 8.16 12.32
N TYR A 153 13.11 7.28 11.52
CA TYR A 153 12.54 5.97 11.19
C TYR A 153 12.27 5.13 12.45
N ASP A 154 13.25 5.01 13.34
CA ASP A 154 13.12 4.24 14.58
C ASP A 154 12.03 4.81 15.50
N LEU A 155 11.92 6.14 15.57
CA LEU A 155 10.85 6.82 16.31
C LEU A 155 9.48 6.51 15.72
N GLU A 156 9.32 6.57 14.39
CA GLU A 156 8.05 6.28 13.72
C GLU A 156 7.67 4.79 13.83
N ILE A 157 8.65 3.87 13.79
CA ILE A 157 8.38 2.44 14.02
C ILE A 157 7.79 2.21 15.42
N SER A 158 8.24 2.95 16.43
CA SER A 158 7.66 2.84 17.77
C SER A 158 6.18 3.23 17.83
N LYS A 159 5.76 4.20 16.99
CA LYS A 159 4.36 4.63 16.87
C LYS A 159 3.49 3.69 16.04
N ILE A 160 4.10 3.01 15.07
CA ILE A 160 3.41 2.05 14.18
C ILE A 160 3.00 0.77 14.93
N GLU A 161 3.64 0.47 16.06
CA GLU A 161 3.36 -0.69 16.93
C GLU A 161 3.33 -2.03 16.16
N PRO A 162 4.49 -2.56 15.74
CA PRO A 162 4.57 -3.90 15.16
C PRO A 162 3.91 -4.94 16.08
N GLN A 163 3.06 -5.80 15.52
CA GLN A 163 2.17 -6.65 16.32
C GLN A 163 2.90 -7.80 17.05
N THR A 164 4.11 -8.15 16.61
CA THR A 164 4.92 -9.22 17.22
C THR A 164 6.38 -8.80 17.38
N LYS A 165 7.13 -9.54 18.22
CA LYS A 165 8.58 -9.36 18.36
C LYS A 165 9.31 -9.64 17.05
N GLU A 166 8.88 -10.63 16.30
CA GLU A 166 9.43 -10.95 14.97
C GLU A 166 9.24 -9.78 14.01
N PHE A 167 8.04 -9.20 13.95
CA PHE A 167 7.77 -8.03 13.13
C PHE A 167 8.55 -6.80 13.59
N THR A 168 8.83 -6.67 14.88
CA THR A 168 9.73 -5.62 15.39
C THR A 168 11.17 -5.81 14.88
N ILE A 169 11.65 -7.05 14.81
CA ILE A 169 12.97 -7.37 14.26
C ILE A 169 12.99 -7.06 12.76
N ILE A 170 11.96 -7.46 12.00
CA ILE A 170 11.86 -7.14 10.58
C ILE A 170 11.85 -5.64 10.36
N ALA A 171 11.03 -4.89 11.09
CA ALA A 171 10.95 -3.43 11.02
C ALA A 171 12.32 -2.76 11.23
N LYS A 172 13.07 -3.19 12.24
CA LYS A 172 14.40 -2.63 12.56
C LYS A 172 15.48 -2.92 11.51
N ASN A 173 15.31 -3.99 10.74
CA ASN A 173 16.26 -4.41 9.70
C ASN A 173 15.69 -4.20 8.28
N ALA A 174 14.61 -3.43 8.15
CA ALA A 174 13.84 -3.34 6.91
C ALA A 174 14.67 -2.82 5.74
N LYS A 175 15.49 -1.79 5.99
CA LYS A 175 16.43 -1.24 5.00
C LYS A 175 17.38 -2.33 4.48
N GLU A 176 18.04 -3.05 5.38
CA GLU A 176 19.02 -4.07 5.02
C GLU A 176 18.38 -5.24 4.27
N ILE A 177 17.18 -5.66 4.67
CA ILE A 177 16.38 -6.69 4.00
C ILE A 177 16.09 -6.28 2.55
N MET A 178 15.58 -5.06 2.34
CA MET A 178 15.22 -4.55 1.02
C MET A 178 16.46 -4.42 0.12
N GLN A 179 17.52 -3.79 0.63
CA GLN A 179 18.77 -3.60 -0.14
C GLN A 179 19.44 -4.93 -0.50
N LYS A 180 19.36 -5.94 0.38
CA LYS A 180 19.87 -7.28 0.08
C LYS A 180 19.07 -7.92 -1.06
N SER A 181 17.74 -7.91 -0.97
CA SER A 181 16.87 -8.52 -1.99
C SER A 181 17.05 -7.88 -3.36
N VAL A 182 17.12 -6.54 -3.44
CA VAL A 182 17.38 -5.83 -4.71
C VAL A 182 18.76 -6.21 -5.30
N ARG A 183 19.81 -6.28 -4.47
CA ARG A 183 21.15 -6.69 -4.93
C ARG A 183 21.16 -8.10 -5.50
N GLU A 184 20.49 -9.05 -4.85
CA GLU A 184 20.40 -10.43 -5.32
C GLU A 184 19.73 -10.52 -6.71
N ILE A 185 18.71 -9.70 -6.94
CA ILE A 185 18.00 -9.63 -8.24
C ILE A 185 18.89 -9.04 -9.34
N ILE A 186 19.62 -7.96 -9.05
CA ILE A 186 20.56 -7.34 -10.01
C ILE A 186 21.70 -8.32 -10.37
N ILE A 187 22.23 -9.06 -9.39
CA ILE A 187 23.27 -10.06 -9.64
C ILE A 187 22.76 -11.16 -10.58
N GLN A 188 21.53 -11.66 -10.33
CA GLN A 188 20.92 -12.68 -11.18
C GLN A 188 20.67 -12.20 -12.61
N GLN A 189 20.32 -10.93 -12.80
CA GLN A 189 20.16 -10.35 -14.14
C GLN A 189 21.48 -10.36 -14.93
N ASN A 190 22.61 -10.05 -14.29
CA ASN A 190 23.92 -9.99 -14.95
C ASN A 190 24.54 -11.37 -15.26
N LEU A 191 23.90 -12.45 -14.81
CA LEU A 191 24.32 -13.84 -15.06
C LEU A 191 23.56 -14.51 -16.22
N VAL A 192 22.58 -13.82 -16.81
CA VAL A 192 21.75 -14.26 -17.95
C VAL A 192 22.13 -13.47 -19.20
#